data_AF-K1X8W2-F1
#
_entry.id   AF-K1X8W2-F1
#
_cell.length_a   1.000
_cell.length_b   1.000
_cell.length_c   1.000
_cell.angle_alpha   90.00
_cell.angle_beta   90.00
_cell.angle_gamma   90.00
#
_symmetry.space_group_name_H-M   'P 1'
#
loop_
_entity.id
_entity.type
_entity.pdbx_description
1 polymer ?
#
loop_
_entity_poly.entity_id
_entity_poly.type
_entity_poly.pdbx_seq_one_letter_code
_entity_poly.pdbx_strand_id
1 'polypeptide(L)'
;MKKDELAIMDWERGAELEKGEGQMVYKEVAMVEVIVAALVVCFLLWQRLSDARPATQAHEVVGVPQYVLDYAPLVWLHAGEVYFPSDIFAQVKNTHPNVNLTAIESPPSLTLENLDILNAYGDIGRNVYLTSNIDVTTEPVWLTGIVPDSTGKTRNITSSAIIINDRGNGTVDAFYMYFYAFNQGNIVFFQELGDHIGDWEHNMIRFQDGEPQTMWFSQHGNGQAFTYKAVEKESMRPISYSAMGSHANYAVQGTHDHLIPDLNLPAGFLQDYTSKGVLWDPTLSAYFYNFNGTSSTFESIEGSPLGVMYYRGRWGDQQYPDGDQRQPAPFFGFRKFVSGPTGPWDKQLNRTRICPDNGILCIIRETLGP
;
A
#
# COMPACT_ATOMS: atom_id res chain seq x y z
N MET A 1 -11.65 104.37 4.08
CA MET A 1 -12.52 103.19 3.98
C MET A 1 -12.03 102.34 2.82
N LYS A 2 -11.09 101.41 3.08
CA LYS A 2 -10.58 100.33 2.21
C LYS A 2 -9.33 99.75 2.90
N LYS A 3 -9.54 98.81 3.83
CA LYS A 3 -8.47 97.96 4.38
C LYS A 3 -8.91 96.55 4.76
N ASP A 4 -10.20 96.23 4.72
CA ASP A 4 -10.72 94.96 5.24
C ASP A 4 -11.09 93.91 4.18
N GLU A 5 -11.00 94.21 2.88
CA GLU A 5 -11.34 93.23 1.81
C GLU A 5 -10.17 92.34 1.36
N LEU A 6 -8.92 92.67 1.70
CA LEU A 6 -7.75 91.91 1.23
C LEU A 6 -7.36 90.72 2.12
N ALA A 7 -7.83 90.67 3.37
CA ALA A 7 -7.47 89.60 4.30
C ALA A 7 -8.38 88.36 4.19
N ILE A 8 -9.61 88.50 3.67
CA ILE A 8 -10.58 87.41 3.59
C ILE A 8 -10.29 86.49 2.38
N MET A 9 -9.81 87.05 1.26
CA MET A 9 -9.50 86.28 0.05
C MET A 9 -8.27 85.36 0.16
N ASP A 10 -7.31 85.66 1.04
CA ASP A 10 -6.12 84.81 1.23
C ASP A 10 -6.39 83.61 2.16
N TRP A 11 -7.35 83.73 3.09
CA TRP A 11 -7.71 82.66 4.01
C TRP A 11 -8.58 81.59 3.35
N GLU A 12 -9.53 81.98 2.48
CA GLU A 12 -10.34 81.03 1.71
C GLU A 12 -9.52 80.23 0.70
N ARG A 13 -8.50 80.87 0.08
CA ARG A 13 -7.62 80.21 -0.90
C ARG A 13 -6.67 79.20 -0.27
N GLY A 14 -6.18 79.47 0.95
CA GLY A 14 -5.38 78.52 1.73
C GLY A 14 -6.17 77.29 2.17
N ALA A 15 -7.43 77.47 2.59
CA ALA A 15 -8.30 76.36 3.00
C ALA A 15 -8.77 75.45 1.84
N GLU A 16 -8.91 75.98 0.63
CA GLU A 16 -9.16 75.16 -0.58
C GLU A 16 -7.93 74.37 -1.03
N LEU A 17 -6.72 74.93 -0.89
CA LEU A 17 -5.46 74.23 -1.18
C LEU A 17 -5.21 73.06 -0.22
N GLU A 18 -5.39 73.24 1.10
CA GLU A 18 -5.25 72.16 2.09
C GLU A 18 -6.30 71.04 1.89
N LYS A 19 -7.54 71.36 1.48
CA LYS A 19 -8.56 70.36 1.13
C LYS A 19 -8.19 69.56 -0.12
N GLY A 20 -7.61 70.20 -1.12
CA GLY A 20 -7.16 69.56 -2.36
C GLY A 20 -5.96 68.63 -2.14
N GLU A 21 -4.99 69.04 -1.33
CA GLU A 21 -3.85 68.22 -0.93
C GLU A 21 -4.27 67.03 -0.07
N GLY A 22 -5.15 67.23 0.91
CA GLY A 22 -5.72 66.15 1.71
C GLY A 22 -6.46 65.12 0.84
N GLN A 23 -7.30 65.56 -0.11
CA GLN A 23 -8.00 64.64 -1.04
C GLN A 23 -7.05 63.91 -2.00
N MET A 24 -5.93 64.52 -2.42
CA MET A 24 -4.91 63.82 -3.20
C MET A 24 -4.21 62.76 -2.36
N VAL A 25 -3.79 63.08 -1.13
CA VAL A 25 -3.14 62.12 -0.22
C VAL A 25 -4.07 60.95 0.11
N TYR A 26 -5.36 61.20 0.37
CA TYR A 26 -6.34 60.13 0.58
C TYR A 26 -6.54 59.24 -0.65
N LYS A 27 -6.52 59.81 -1.87
CA LYS A 27 -6.60 59.04 -3.12
C LYS A 27 -5.33 58.23 -3.36
N GLU A 28 -4.16 58.77 -3.07
CA GLU A 28 -2.88 58.07 -3.18
C GLU A 28 -2.78 56.91 -2.19
N VAL A 29 -3.15 57.13 -0.92
CA VAL A 29 -3.17 56.08 0.10
C VAL A 29 -4.18 54.98 -0.25
N ALA A 30 -5.40 55.34 -0.68
CA ALA A 30 -6.40 54.38 -1.12
C ALA A 30 -5.94 53.58 -2.36
N MET A 31 -5.23 54.23 -3.29
CA MET A 31 -4.67 53.56 -4.46
C MET A 31 -3.54 52.59 -4.08
N VAL A 32 -2.69 52.96 -3.12
CA VAL A 32 -1.64 52.08 -2.58
C VAL A 32 -2.26 50.87 -1.87
N GLU A 33 -3.31 51.04 -1.05
CA GLU A 33 -4.00 49.94 -0.39
C GLU A 33 -4.63 48.96 -1.40
N VAL A 34 -5.24 49.47 -2.47
CA VAL A 34 -5.82 48.64 -3.54
C VAL A 34 -4.73 47.86 -4.30
N ILE A 35 -3.58 48.49 -4.57
CA ILE A 35 -2.44 47.84 -5.22
C ILE A 35 -1.85 46.75 -4.32
N VAL A 36 -1.67 47.02 -3.03
CA VAL A 36 -1.15 46.03 -2.07
C VAL A 36 -2.12 44.85 -1.93
N ALA A 37 -3.43 45.10 -1.82
CA ALA A 37 -4.44 44.05 -1.77
C ALA A 37 -4.44 43.21 -3.06
N ALA A 38 -4.33 43.84 -4.23
CA ALA A 38 -4.23 43.14 -5.51
C ALA A 38 -2.95 42.28 -5.60
N LEU A 39 -1.80 42.80 -5.13
CA LEU A 39 -0.55 42.05 -5.10
C LEU A 39 -0.61 40.86 -4.14
N VAL A 40 -1.23 41.00 -2.96
CA VAL A 40 -1.45 39.89 -2.01
C VAL A 40 -2.36 38.83 -2.62
N VAL A 41 -3.46 39.23 -3.26
CA VAL A 41 -4.36 38.28 -3.95
C VAL A 41 -3.63 37.59 -5.10
N CYS A 42 -2.86 38.32 -5.91
CA CYS A 42 -2.03 37.74 -6.96
C CYS A 42 -0.96 36.78 -6.39
N PHE A 43 -0.34 37.11 -5.25
CA PHE A 43 0.65 36.25 -4.60
C PHE A 43 0.01 34.99 -4.01
N LEU A 44 -1.19 35.09 -3.41
CA LEU A 44 -1.96 33.95 -2.91
C LEU A 44 -2.50 33.07 -4.06
N LEU A 45 -2.90 33.67 -5.18
CA LEU A 45 -3.27 32.95 -6.40
C LEU A 45 -2.06 32.30 -7.06
N TRP A 46 -0.89 32.95 -7.03
CA TRP A 46 0.38 32.38 -7.50
C TRP A 46 0.79 31.20 -6.62
N GLN A 47 0.69 31.30 -5.29
CA GLN A 47 0.93 30.18 -4.38
C GLN A 47 -0.03 29.02 -4.66
N ARG A 48 -1.33 29.27 -4.86
CA ARG A 48 -2.30 28.22 -5.25
C ARG A 48 -2.03 27.59 -6.62
N LEU A 49 -1.49 28.35 -7.57
CA LEU A 49 -1.11 27.85 -8.89
C LEU A 49 0.24 27.12 -8.87
N SER A 50 1.08 27.37 -7.85
CA SER A 50 2.39 26.71 -7.67
C SER A 50 2.30 25.40 -6.88
N ASP A 51 1.18 25.16 -6.18
CA ASP A 51 0.93 23.92 -5.42
C ASP A 51 0.30 22.80 -6.26
N ALA A 52 -0.01 23.05 -7.53
CA ALA A 52 -0.24 21.97 -8.48
C ALA A 52 1.12 21.37 -8.86
N ARG A 53 1.69 20.54 -7.98
CA ARG A 53 2.71 19.58 -8.42
C ARG A 53 2.14 18.88 -9.64
N PRO A 54 2.82 18.88 -10.81
CA PRO A 54 2.37 18.06 -11.92
C PRO A 54 2.15 16.66 -11.37
N ALA A 55 0.99 16.06 -11.65
CA ALA A 55 0.78 14.65 -11.35
C ALA A 55 1.99 13.94 -11.94
N THR A 56 2.84 13.38 -11.07
CA THR A 56 3.94 12.53 -11.50
C THR A 56 3.25 11.36 -12.17
N GLN A 57 3.11 11.44 -13.49
CA GLN A 57 2.54 10.37 -14.30
C GLN A 57 3.36 9.13 -13.96
N ALA A 58 2.67 8.05 -13.59
CA ALA A 58 3.39 6.81 -13.31
C ALA A 58 4.16 6.38 -14.57
N HIS A 59 5.25 5.66 -14.40
CA HIS A 59 5.99 5.13 -15.55
C HIS A 59 5.05 4.26 -16.40
N GLU A 60 5.20 4.28 -17.72
CA GLU A 60 4.40 3.45 -18.62
C GLU A 60 4.95 2.02 -18.63
N VAL A 61 4.06 1.02 -18.59
CA VAL A 61 4.38 -0.40 -18.76
C VAL A 61 3.54 -0.94 -19.91
N VAL A 62 4.19 -1.48 -20.95
CA VAL A 62 3.48 -1.90 -22.16
C VAL A 62 2.59 -3.10 -21.83
N GLY A 63 1.29 -2.98 -22.10
CA GLY A 63 0.30 -4.02 -21.79
C GLY A 63 -0.43 -3.83 -20.46
N VAL A 64 -0.07 -2.81 -19.68
CA VAL A 64 -0.80 -2.40 -18.48
C VAL A 64 -1.62 -1.13 -18.80
N PRO A 65 -2.94 -1.10 -18.52
CA PRO A 65 -3.70 0.14 -18.65
C PRO A 65 -3.14 1.22 -17.71
N GLN A 66 -2.85 2.41 -18.25
CA GLN A 66 -2.12 3.45 -17.50
C GLN A 66 -2.79 3.85 -16.17
N TYR A 67 -4.13 3.85 -16.12
CA TYR A 67 -4.87 4.17 -14.88
C TYR A 67 -4.57 3.16 -13.74
N VAL A 68 -4.17 1.93 -14.04
CA VAL A 68 -3.74 0.95 -13.03
C VAL A 68 -2.46 1.44 -12.33
N LEU A 69 -1.57 2.12 -13.05
CA LEU A 69 -0.33 2.65 -12.49
C LEU A 69 -0.55 4.02 -11.85
N ASP A 70 -1.34 4.89 -12.49
CA ASP A 70 -1.63 6.24 -11.99
C ASP A 70 -2.40 6.23 -10.64
N TYR A 71 -3.25 5.22 -10.43
CA TYR A 71 -4.01 5.03 -9.20
C TYR A 71 -3.45 3.92 -8.30
N ALA A 72 -2.25 3.40 -8.59
CA ALA A 72 -1.62 2.38 -7.77
C ALA A 72 -1.39 2.89 -6.33
N PRO A 73 -1.60 2.06 -5.30
CA PRO A 73 -1.35 2.45 -3.93
C PRO A 73 0.12 2.81 -3.69
N LEU A 74 0.33 3.77 -2.78
CA LEU A 74 1.57 3.97 -2.07
C LEU A 74 1.43 3.33 -0.69
N VAL A 75 2.50 2.70 -0.21
CA VAL A 75 2.47 1.96 1.05
C VAL A 75 3.42 2.62 2.06
N TRP A 76 2.90 3.11 3.17
CA TRP A 76 3.71 3.44 4.33
C TRP A 76 4.05 2.16 5.08
N LEU A 77 5.34 1.83 5.13
CA LEU A 77 5.89 0.84 6.04
C LEU A 77 6.04 1.48 7.42
N HIS A 78 5.79 0.71 8.49
CA HIS A 78 5.83 1.22 9.85
C HIS A 78 7.21 1.82 10.20
N ALA A 79 7.26 2.87 11.03
CA ALA A 79 8.51 3.54 11.41
C ALA A 79 9.51 2.65 12.18
N GLY A 80 9.01 1.59 12.80
CA GLY A 80 9.80 0.55 13.48
C GLY A 80 9.91 -0.75 12.69
N GLU A 81 9.56 -0.77 11.40
CA GLU A 81 9.66 -1.98 10.58
C GLU A 81 11.11 -2.47 10.49
N VAL A 82 11.28 -3.79 10.55
CA VAL A 82 12.57 -4.48 10.39
C VAL A 82 12.50 -5.59 9.33
N TYR A 83 11.29 -6.01 8.95
CA TYR A 83 11.01 -6.96 7.87
C TYR A 83 10.40 -6.19 6.70
N PHE A 84 11.27 -5.74 5.79
CA PHE A 84 10.90 -4.94 4.64
C PHE A 84 10.47 -5.81 3.44
N PRO A 85 9.92 -5.23 2.35
CA PRO A 85 9.56 -5.99 1.16
C PRO A 85 10.77 -6.77 0.62
N SER A 86 10.52 -8.01 0.21
CA SER A 86 11.57 -8.99 -0.10
C SER A 86 11.55 -9.43 -1.55
N ASP A 87 12.68 -9.93 -2.04
CA ASP A 87 12.78 -10.47 -3.39
C ASP A 87 12.04 -11.81 -3.49
N ILE A 88 11.07 -11.88 -4.41
CA ILE A 88 10.28 -13.09 -4.65
C ILE A 88 11.20 -14.25 -5.09
N PHE A 89 12.23 -13.98 -5.89
CA PHE A 89 13.18 -15.00 -6.32
C PHE A 89 14.10 -15.47 -5.19
N ALA A 90 14.54 -14.56 -4.31
CA ALA A 90 15.33 -14.94 -3.14
C ALA A 90 14.59 -15.93 -2.22
N GLN A 91 13.25 -15.85 -2.11
CA GLN A 91 12.47 -16.87 -1.39
C GLN A 91 12.72 -18.26 -1.96
N VAL A 92 12.57 -18.43 -3.28
CA VAL A 92 12.77 -19.72 -3.97
C VAL A 92 14.22 -20.20 -3.82
N LYS A 93 15.19 -19.29 -3.90
CA LYS A 93 16.61 -19.62 -3.78
C LYS A 93 17.02 -20.05 -2.37
N ASN A 94 16.40 -19.48 -1.33
CA ASN A 94 16.74 -19.74 0.07
C ASN A 94 15.88 -20.84 0.70
N THR A 95 15.08 -21.55 -0.10
CA THR A 95 14.21 -22.62 0.37
C THR A 95 14.38 -23.90 -0.45
N HIS A 96 13.85 -25.00 0.07
CA HIS A 96 13.69 -26.28 -0.60
C HIS A 96 12.26 -26.81 -0.36
N PRO A 97 11.70 -27.60 -1.29
CA PRO A 97 10.33 -28.07 -1.17
C PRO A 97 10.24 -29.26 -0.20
N ASN A 98 9.36 -29.14 0.79
CA ASN A 98 9.00 -30.22 1.72
C ASN A 98 7.54 -30.64 1.57
N VAL A 99 7.27 -31.92 1.83
CA VAL A 99 5.92 -32.45 2.11
C VAL A 99 5.97 -33.17 3.45
N ASN A 100 5.06 -32.85 4.37
CA ASN A 100 5.03 -33.43 5.72
C ASN A 100 6.40 -33.37 6.42
N LEU A 101 6.99 -32.16 6.49
CA LEU A 101 8.29 -31.88 7.11
C LEU A 101 9.48 -32.67 6.52
N THR A 102 9.30 -33.30 5.35
CA THR A 102 10.31 -34.11 4.69
C THR A 102 10.63 -33.50 3.33
N ALA A 103 11.92 -33.32 3.03
CA ALA A 103 12.37 -32.83 1.74
C ALA A 103 11.95 -33.75 0.60
N ILE A 104 11.43 -33.15 -0.48
CA ILE A 104 11.25 -33.86 -1.74
C ILE A 104 12.65 -34.23 -2.25
N GLU A 105 12.88 -35.50 -2.54
CA GLU A 105 14.19 -35.95 -3.02
C GLU A 105 14.46 -35.46 -4.44
N SER A 106 15.64 -34.85 -4.63
CA SER A 106 16.16 -34.43 -5.94
C SER A 106 15.15 -33.66 -6.80
N PRO A 107 14.56 -32.56 -6.30
CA PRO A 107 13.67 -31.76 -7.12
C PRO A 107 14.47 -31.12 -8.26
N PRO A 108 13.86 -30.89 -9.43
CA PRO A 108 14.47 -30.06 -10.47
C PRO A 108 14.85 -28.68 -9.91
N SER A 109 15.85 -28.03 -10.53
CA SER A 109 16.24 -26.68 -10.14
C SER A 109 15.04 -25.71 -10.26
N LEU A 110 14.66 -25.13 -9.13
CA LEU A 110 13.51 -24.25 -9.03
C LEU A 110 13.88 -22.81 -9.40
N THR A 111 12.98 -22.18 -10.14
CA THR A 111 13.02 -20.78 -10.59
C THR A 111 11.61 -20.23 -10.50
N LEU A 112 11.45 -18.91 -10.66
CA LEU A 112 10.10 -18.34 -10.74
C LEU A 112 9.33 -18.84 -11.97
N GLU A 113 10.01 -19.27 -13.03
CA GLU A 113 9.35 -19.72 -14.27
C GLU A 113 8.74 -21.11 -14.17
N ASN A 114 9.30 -21.96 -13.32
CA ASN A 114 8.92 -23.37 -13.23
C ASN A 114 8.46 -23.78 -11.82
N LEU A 115 8.22 -22.85 -10.91
CA LEU A 115 7.86 -23.19 -9.53
C LEU A 115 6.59 -24.05 -9.42
N ASP A 116 5.69 -23.92 -10.39
CA ASP A 116 4.44 -24.68 -10.51
C ASP A 116 4.63 -26.17 -10.80
N ILE A 117 5.83 -26.63 -11.20
CA ILE A 117 6.11 -28.07 -11.29
C ILE A 117 5.95 -28.78 -9.94
N LEU A 118 6.08 -28.03 -8.83
CA LEU A 118 5.80 -28.53 -7.49
C LEU A 118 4.32 -28.93 -7.30
N ASN A 119 3.42 -28.48 -8.17
CA ASN A 119 2.01 -28.91 -8.16
C ASN A 119 1.83 -30.40 -8.49
N ALA A 120 2.85 -31.08 -9.00
CA ALA A 120 2.83 -32.53 -9.24
C ALA A 120 3.03 -33.36 -7.95
N TYR A 121 3.41 -32.72 -6.83
CA TYR A 121 3.72 -33.39 -5.57
C TYR A 121 2.63 -33.16 -4.52
N GLY A 122 2.60 -34.02 -3.50
CA GLY A 122 1.65 -33.90 -2.40
C GLY A 122 0.19 -33.92 -2.87
N ASP A 123 -0.63 -33.05 -2.26
CA ASP A 123 -2.02 -32.79 -2.63
C ASP A 123 -2.10 -31.72 -3.73
N ILE A 124 -1.62 -32.09 -4.93
CA ILE A 124 -1.64 -31.21 -6.11
C ILE A 124 -0.92 -29.87 -5.82
N GLY A 125 0.21 -29.95 -5.10
CA GLY A 125 1.02 -28.82 -4.65
C GLY A 125 0.58 -28.17 -3.32
N ARG A 126 -0.67 -28.34 -2.87
CA ARG A 126 -1.24 -27.53 -1.76
C ARG A 126 -0.55 -27.70 -0.41
N ASN A 127 0.07 -28.85 -0.18
CA ASN A 127 0.84 -29.18 1.02
C ASN A 127 2.34 -29.36 0.71
N VAL A 128 2.82 -28.72 -0.36
CA VAL A 128 4.24 -28.51 -0.61
C VAL A 128 4.64 -27.18 0.03
N TYR A 129 5.71 -27.19 0.82
CA TYR A 129 6.16 -26.06 1.62
C TYR A 129 7.55 -25.63 1.15
N LEU A 130 7.72 -24.34 0.84
CA LEU A 130 9.04 -23.74 0.59
C LEU A 130 9.78 -23.55 1.90
N THR A 131 10.40 -24.63 2.40
CA THR A 131 11.05 -24.67 3.72
C THR A 131 12.43 -24.04 3.65
N SER A 132 12.75 -23.18 4.62
CA SER A 132 14.03 -22.48 4.72
C SER A 132 15.23 -23.43 4.73
N ASN A 133 16.27 -23.07 3.98
CA ASN A 133 17.56 -23.77 3.99
C ASN A 133 18.38 -23.51 5.27
N ILE A 134 18.00 -22.50 6.05
CA ILE A 134 18.69 -22.05 7.26
C ILE A 134 17.69 -22.02 8.41
N ASP A 135 18.14 -22.35 9.62
CA ASP A 135 17.32 -22.19 10.83
C ASP A 135 16.88 -20.73 10.99
N VAL A 136 15.58 -20.48 10.88
CA VAL A 136 15.01 -19.12 10.89
C VAL A 136 15.18 -18.42 12.23
N THR A 137 15.38 -19.18 13.31
CA THR A 137 15.66 -18.62 14.65
C THR A 137 17.07 -18.01 14.77
N THR A 138 17.91 -18.20 13.74
CA THR A 138 19.20 -17.52 13.61
C THR A 138 19.11 -16.17 12.89
N GLU A 139 17.88 -15.72 12.58
CA GLU A 139 17.58 -14.44 11.93
C GLU A 139 18.37 -14.23 10.63
N PRO A 140 18.28 -15.16 9.65
CA PRO A 140 19.03 -15.03 8.41
C PRO A 140 18.63 -13.77 7.63
N VAL A 141 19.63 -13.01 7.17
CA VAL A 141 19.46 -11.68 6.56
C VAL A 141 18.49 -11.62 5.38
N TRP A 142 18.26 -12.73 4.67
CA TRP A 142 17.31 -12.73 3.54
C TRP A 142 15.85 -12.59 3.99
N LEU A 143 15.56 -12.78 5.28
CA LEU A 143 14.24 -12.59 5.87
C LEU A 143 13.91 -11.11 6.13
N THR A 144 14.91 -10.22 6.25
CA THR A 144 14.69 -8.80 6.61
C THR A 144 14.30 -7.92 5.42
N GLY A 145 14.36 -8.45 4.20
CA GLY A 145 14.01 -7.72 2.98
C GLY A 145 14.93 -6.54 2.65
N ILE A 146 14.44 -5.62 1.82
CA ILE A 146 15.18 -4.44 1.36
C ILE A 146 14.39 -3.17 1.68
N VAL A 147 15.04 -2.25 2.39
CA VAL A 147 14.49 -0.92 2.68
C VAL A 147 14.29 -0.15 1.36
N PRO A 148 13.07 0.35 1.06
CA PRO A 148 12.86 1.24 -0.07
C PRO A 148 13.77 2.48 -0.01
N ASP A 149 14.29 2.91 -1.15
CA ASP A 149 15.10 4.13 -1.21
C ASP A 149 14.24 5.41 -1.13
N SER A 150 14.87 6.58 -1.26
CA SER A 150 14.17 7.87 -1.21
C SER A 150 13.13 8.09 -2.31
N THR A 151 13.10 7.24 -3.34
CA THR A 151 12.07 7.25 -4.40
C THR A 151 10.95 6.26 -4.13
N GLY A 152 11.05 5.49 -3.04
CA GLY A 152 10.14 4.39 -2.71
C GLY A 152 10.45 3.10 -3.46
N LYS A 153 11.61 2.97 -4.11
CA LYS A 153 11.98 1.76 -4.87
C LYS A 153 12.80 0.79 -4.01
N THR A 154 12.45 -0.49 -4.07
CA THR A 154 13.31 -1.59 -3.60
C THR A 154 14.35 -1.92 -4.67
N ARG A 155 15.63 -1.61 -4.42
CA ARG A 155 16.68 -1.73 -5.44
C ARG A 155 17.14 -3.17 -5.63
N ASN A 156 17.35 -3.56 -6.89
CA ASN A 156 17.95 -4.84 -7.32
C ASN A 156 17.14 -6.10 -6.96
N ILE A 157 15.89 -5.95 -6.57
CA ILE A 157 14.98 -7.05 -6.24
C ILE A 157 13.62 -6.82 -6.88
N THR A 158 12.79 -7.84 -7.05
CA THR A 158 11.37 -7.68 -7.42
C THR A 158 10.51 -8.15 -6.25
N SER A 159 9.83 -7.21 -5.60
CA SER A 159 9.10 -7.42 -4.33
C SER A 159 7.59 -7.36 -4.45
N SER A 160 7.08 -7.18 -5.67
CA SER A 160 5.66 -7.01 -5.92
C SER A 160 5.21 -7.76 -7.17
N ALA A 161 3.91 -8.00 -7.25
CA ALA A 161 3.25 -8.41 -8.47
C ALA A 161 1.97 -7.59 -8.66
N ILE A 162 1.75 -7.09 -9.87
CA ILE A 162 0.54 -6.38 -10.26
C ILE A 162 -0.23 -7.26 -11.23
N ILE A 163 -1.41 -7.69 -10.81
CA ILE A 163 -2.25 -8.65 -11.54
C ILE A 163 -3.54 -7.96 -11.95
N ILE A 164 -3.85 -7.98 -13.24
CA ILE A 164 -4.96 -7.25 -13.84
C ILE A 164 -5.98 -8.26 -14.35
N ASN A 165 -7.20 -8.21 -13.84
CA ASN A 165 -8.32 -9.00 -14.34
C ASN A 165 -9.33 -8.07 -15.02
N ASP A 166 -9.28 -8.00 -16.35
CA ASP A 166 -10.32 -7.35 -17.14
C ASP A 166 -11.56 -8.25 -17.19
N ARG A 167 -12.65 -7.76 -16.60
CA ARG A 167 -13.92 -8.50 -16.47
C ARG A 167 -14.87 -8.21 -17.62
N GLY A 168 -14.48 -7.34 -18.55
CA GLY A 168 -15.33 -6.78 -19.59
C GLY A 168 -16.24 -5.67 -19.08
N ASN A 169 -16.95 -5.02 -20.01
CA ASN A 169 -17.89 -3.92 -19.74
C ASN A 169 -17.29 -2.78 -18.91
N GLY A 170 -15.99 -2.52 -19.10
CA GLY A 170 -15.26 -1.45 -18.40
C GLY A 170 -14.88 -1.78 -16.96
N THR A 171 -15.27 -2.93 -16.40
CA THR A 171 -14.88 -3.31 -15.04
C THR A 171 -13.52 -4.01 -15.06
N VAL A 172 -12.55 -3.44 -14.35
CA VAL A 172 -11.21 -4.02 -14.20
C VAL A 172 -10.87 -4.12 -12.73
N ASP A 173 -10.36 -5.28 -12.32
CA ASP A 173 -9.81 -5.50 -10.98
C ASP A 173 -8.29 -5.54 -11.06
N ALA A 174 -7.62 -4.61 -10.38
CA ALA A 174 -6.16 -4.62 -10.25
C ALA A 174 -5.77 -5.02 -8.83
N PHE A 175 -4.95 -6.06 -8.70
CA PHE A 175 -4.37 -6.51 -7.44
C PHE A 175 -2.92 -6.07 -7.37
N TYR A 176 -2.56 -5.38 -6.28
CA TYR A 176 -1.20 -4.95 -5.97
C TYR A 176 -0.69 -5.85 -4.85
N MET A 177 0.02 -6.91 -5.23
CA MET A 177 0.52 -7.93 -4.32
C MET A 177 1.90 -7.51 -3.78
N TYR A 178 2.09 -7.69 -2.48
CA TYR A 178 3.29 -7.34 -1.73
C TYR A 178 3.90 -8.61 -1.16
N PHE A 179 5.20 -8.77 -1.37
CA PHE A 179 5.92 -9.93 -0.86
C PHE A 179 6.89 -9.54 0.26
N TYR A 180 6.81 -10.27 1.36
CA TYR A 180 7.75 -10.20 2.48
C TYR A 180 8.30 -11.61 2.72
N ALA A 181 9.59 -11.72 3.06
CA ALA A 181 10.20 -13.05 3.28
C ALA A 181 9.90 -13.61 4.67
N PHE A 182 9.43 -12.77 5.59
CA PHE A 182 9.08 -13.13 6.95
C PHE A 182 7.95 -12.24 7.44
N ASN A 183 6.96 -12.84 8.08
CA ASN A 183 5.94 -12.18 8.86
C ASN A 183 6.24 -12.41 10.33
N GLN A 184 6.36 -11.32 11.09
CA GLN A 184 6.43 -11.37 12.53
C GLN A 184 5.01 -11.25 13.10
N GLY A 185 4.61 -12.30 13.82
CA GLY A 185 3.30 -12.39 14.44
C GLY A 185 3.09 -11.37 15.56
N ASN A 186 1.84 -11.24 16.00
CA ASN A 186 1.51 -10.28 17.05
C ASN A 186 1.95 -10.77 18.44
N ILE A 187 2.24 -9.81 19.33
CA ILE A 187 2.53 -10.09 20.73
C ILE A 187 1.23 -10.04 21.53
N VAL A 188 0.83 -11.18 22.09
CA VAL A 188 -0.34 -11.35 22.95
C VAL A 188 0.14 -11.81 24.33
N PHE A 189 -0.18 -11.05 25.38
CA PHE A 189 0.30 -11.35 26.75
C PHE A 189 1.80 -11.68 26.83
N PHE A 190 2.63 -10.86 26.19
CA PHE A 190 4.09 -11.02 26.12
C PHE A 190 4.56 -12.28 25.34
N GLN A 191 3.68 -12.94 24.61
CA GLN A 191 4.00 -14.07 23.73
C GLN A 191 3.83 -13.65 22.27
N GLU A 192 4.89 -13.80 21.48
CA GLU A 192 4.86 -13.64 20.03
C GLU A 192 4.28 -14.89 19.37
N LEU A 193 3.26 -14.71 18.53
CA LEU A 193 2.45 -15.78 17.97
C LEU A 193 2.10 -15.49 16.51
N GLY A 194 2.23 -16.51 15.67
CA GLY A 194 1.84 -16.44 14.26
C GLY A 194 2.97 -16.11 13.29
N ASP A 195 4.23 -16.19 13.69
CA ASP A 195 5.38 -16.02 12.82
C ASP A 195 5.34 -17.01 11.66
N HIS A 196 5.61 -16.54 10.45
CA HIS A 196 5.78 -17.44 9.32
C HIS A 196 6.76 -16.91 8.29
N ILE A 197 7.40 -17.87 7.62
CA ILE A 197 8.26 -17.61 6.48
C ILE A 197 7.37 -17.33 5.28
N GLY A 198 7.76 -16.31 4.53
CA GLY A 198 7.08 -15.74 3.39
C GLY A 198 5.70 -15.17 3.72
N ASP A 199 5.34 -14.11 3.03
CA ASP A 199 4.04 -13.49 3.18
C ASP A 199 3.58 -12.79 1.91
N TRP A 200 2.27 -12.91 1.65
CA TRP A 200 1.59 -12.31 0.50
C TRP A 200 0.40 -11.50 0.99
N GLU A 201 0.64 -10.21 1.13
CA GLU A 201 -0.37 -9.18 1.41
C GLU A 201 -0.72 -8.42 0.12
N HIS A 202 -1.86 -7.73 0.10
CA HIS A 202 -2.28 -6.99 -1.10
C HIS A 202 -3.33 -5.93 -0.85
N ASN A 203 -3.29 -4.93 -1.73
CA ASN A 203 -4.47 -4.13 -2.04
C ASN A 203 -5.12 -4.62 -3.33
N MET A 204 -6.42 -4.34 -3.48
CA MET A 204 -7.10 -4.48 -4.76
C MET A 204 -7.92 -3.23 -5.02
N ILE A 205 -7.85 -2.68 -6.23
CA ILE A 205 -8.72 -1.58 -6.67
C ILE A 205 -9.63 -2.12 -7.78
N ARG A 206 -10.93 -1.87 -7.64
CA ARG A 206 -11.91 -2.10 -8.70
C ARG A 206 -12.17 -0.80 -9.44
N PHE A 207 -11.98 -0.84 -10.75
CA PHE A 207 -12.21 0.26 -11.69
C PHE A 207 -13.51 0.04 -12.46
N GLN A 208 -14.11 1.14 -12.90
CA GLN A 208 -15.17 1.18 -13.89
C GLN A 208 -14.80 2.23 -14.94
N ASP A 209 -14.63 1.80 -16.19
CA ASP A 209 -14.23 2.66 -17.31
C ASP A 209 -12.95 3.48 -17.04
N GLY A 210 -12.00 2.88 -16.33
CA GLY A 210 -10.73 3.50 -15.93
C GLY A 210 -10.78 4.33 -14.63
N GLU A 211 -11.97 4.53 -14.06
CA GLU A 211 -12.16 5.31 -12.83
C GLU A 211 -12.21 4.39 -11.59
N PRO A 212 -11.39 4.62 -10.54
CA PRO A 212 -11.36 3.76 -9.37
C PRO A 212 -12.62 3.94 -8.51
N GLN A 213 -13.28 2.82 -8.18
CA GLN A 213 -14.56 2.80 -7.46
C GLN A 213 -14.39 2.42 -5.98
N THR A 214 -13.67 1.32 -5.73
CA THR A 214 -13.51 0.73 -4.39
C THR A 214 -12.13 0.13 -4.24
N MET A 215 -11.66 0.07 -2.99
CA MET A 215 -10.36 -0.47 -2.64
C MET A 215 -10.48 -1.45 -1.48
N TRP A 216 -9.80 -2.58 -1.62
CA TRP A 216 -9.60 -3.62 -0.61
C TRP A 216 -8.23 -3.47 0.05
N PHE A 217 -8.18 -3.74 1.35
CA PHE A 217 -6.97 -3.80 2.16
C PHE A 217 -6.96 -5.17 2.84
N SER A 218 -6.05 -6.07 2.45
CA SER A 218 -5.95 -7.38 3.11
C SER A 218 -5.37 -7.25 4.51
N GLN A 219 -5.92 -8.04 5.42
CA GLN A 219 -5.51 -8.11 6.82
C GLN A 219 -5.58 -9.58 7.22
N HIS A 220 -4.42 -10.22 7.33
CA HIS A 220 -4.33 -11.63 7.70
C HIS A 220 -5.18 -12.51 6.73
N GLY A 221 -6.13 -13.28 7.26
CA GLY A 221 -7.05 -14.11 6.47
C GLY A 221 -8.24 -13.37 5.84
N ASN A 222 -8.42 -12.07 6.09
CA ASN A 222 -9.54 -11.27 5.55
C ASN A 222 -9.10 -9.83 5.23
N GLY A 223 -9.86 -8.80 5.62
CA GLY A 223 -9.50 -7.41 5.33
C GLY A 223 -10.66 -6.42 5.46
N GLN A 224 -10.49 -5.24 4.86
CA GLN A 224 -11.54 -4.21 4.83
C GLN A 224 -11.66 -3.59 3.45
N ALA A 225 -12.88 -3.18 3.09
CA ALA A 225 -13.17 -2.45 1.87
C ALA A 225 -13.66 -1.02 2.14
N PHE A 226 -13.23 -0.09 1.28
CA PHE A 226 -13.64 1.30 1.29
C PHE A 226 -14.02 1.75 -0.12
N THR A 227 -14.90 2.75 -0.23
CA THR A 227 -15.02 3.49 -1.49
C THR A 227 -13.70 4.19 -1.77
N TYR A 228 -13.30 4.27 -3.04
CA TYR A 228 -12.06 4.94 -3.40
C TYR A 228 -12.08 6.40 -2.97
N LYS A 229 -13.24 7.05 -3.01
CA LYS A 229 -13.41 8.42 -2.51
C LYS A 229 -13.00 8.58 -1.04
N ALA A 230 -13.29 7.59 -0.19
CA ALA A 230 -13.06 7.66 1.24
C ALA A 230 -11.58 7.61 1.65
N VAL A 231 -10.73 6.89 0.89
CA VAL A 231 -9.35 6.64 1.32
C VAL A 231 -8.44 7.87 1.24
N GLU A 232 -7.45 7.97 2.12
CA GLU A 232 -6.38 8.97 2.04
C GLU A 232 -5.61 8.79 0.73
N LYS A 233 -5.17 9.91 0.13
CA LYS A 233 -4.44 9.91 -1.14
C LYS A 233 -3.29 10.91 -1.10
N GLU A 234 -2.20 10.58 -1.78
CA GLU A 234 -1.20 11.54 -2.21
C GLU A 234 -1.39 11.81 -3.71
N SER A 235 -1.80 13.04 -4.05
CA SER A 235 -2.35 13.36 -5.37
C SER A 235 -3.51 12.41 -5.69
N MET A 236 -3.39 11.59 -6.73
CA MET A 236 -4.40 10.61 -7.12
C MET A 236 -4.20 9.24 -6.48
N ARG A 237 -3.01 8.93 -5.94
CA ARG A 237 -2.64 7.58 -5.49
C ARG A 237 -3.12 7.33 -4.06
N PRO A 238 -3.83 6.22 -3.77
CA PRO A 238 -4.32 5.94 -2.44
C PRO A 238 -3.18 5.53 -1.51
N ILE A 239 -3.31 5.84 -0.23
CA ILE A 239 -2.36 5.47 0.81
C ILE A 239 -2.83 4.19 1.50
N SER A 240 -1.93 3.22 1.58
CA SER A 240 -2.05 2.07 2.47
C SER A 240 -0.99 2.13 3.55
N TYR A 241 -1.33 1.71 4.76
CA TYR A 241 -0.39 1.55 5.86
C TYR A 241 -0.20 0.07 6.12
N SER A 242 1.04 -0.41 6.00
CA SER A 242 1.40 -1.79 6.36
C SER A 242 1.73 -1.85 7.84
N ALA A 243 1.14 -2.82 8.54
CA ALA A 243 1.37 -3.04 9.95
C ALA A 243 2.79 -3.56 10.20
N MET A 244 3.38 -3.14 11.32
CA MET A 244 4.71 -3.57 11.73
C MET A 244 4.76 -5.10 11.90
N GLY A 245 5.63 -5.75 11.14
CA GLY A 245 5.90 -7.19 11.25
C GLY A 245 4.83 -8.09 10.63
N SER A 246 3.54 -7.85 10.92
CA SER A 246 2.44 -8.66 10.38
C SER A 246 2.02 -8.28 8.96
N HIS A 247 2.48 -7.12 8.49
CA HIS A 247 2.29 -6.58 7.14
C HIS A 247 0.86 -6.33 6.67
N ALA A 248 -0.14 -6.68 7.46
CA ALA A 248 -1.55 -6.39 7.25
C ALA A 248 -1.76 -4.92 6.83
N ASN A 249 -2.61 -4.70 5.83
CA ASN A 249 -2.81 -3.41 5.21
C ASN A 249 -4.03 -2.68 5.79
N TYR A 250 -3.86 -1.40 6.09
CA TYR A 250 -4.89 -0.55 6.66
C TYR A 250 -5.06 0.75 5.87
N ALA A 251 -6.28 1.29 5.89
CA ALA A 251 -6.59 2.57 5.25
C ALA A 251 -6.23 3.79 6.11
N VAL A 252 -5.93 3.58 7.40
CA VAL A 252 -5.52 4.61 8.36
C VAL A 252 -4.34 4.13 9.20
N GLN A 253 -3.52 5.07 9.65
CA GLN A 253 -2.49 4.81 10.66
C GLN A 253 -3.08 4.64 12.06
N GLY A 254 -2.31 4.05 12.97
CA GLY A 254 -2.66 3.86 14.38
C GLY A 254 -2.69 2.40 14.80
N THR A 255 -3.42 2.15 15.87
CA THR A 255 -3.63 0.82 16.44
C THR A 255 -4.90 0.20 15.90
N HIS A 256 -4.82 -1.06 15.49
CA HIS A 256 -5.92 -1.82 14.93
C HIS A 256 -6.07 -3.14 15.66
N ASP A 257 -7.03 -3.23 16.58
CA ASP A 257 -7.46 -4.51 17.13
C ASP A 257 -8.28 -5.26 16.09
N HIS A 258 -7.90 -6.51 15.82
CA HIS A 258 -8.49 -7.33 14.76
C HIS A 258 -9.04 -8.67 15.27
N LEU A 259 -9.35 -8.75 16.57
CA LEU A 259 -9.93 -9.94 17.19
C LEU A 259 -11.23 -10.40 16.50
N ILE A 260 -12.03 -9.46 16.01
CA ILE A 260 -13.26 -9.73 15.28
C ILE A 260 -13.00 -9.43 13.79
N PRO A 261 -13.11 -10.43 12.89
CA PRO A 261 -12.96 -10.20 11.46
C PRO A 261 -13.86 -9.05 10.97
N ASP A 262 -13.32 -8.21 10.09
CA ASP A 262 -13.96 -6.99 9.55
C ASP A 262 -14.20 -5.84 10.54
N LEU A 263 -13.89 -5.96 11.84
CA LEU A 263 -14.12 -4.90 12.81
C LEU A 263 -12.82 -4.49 13.48
N ASN A 264 -12.23 -3.38 13.00
CA ASN A 264 -11.03 -2.84 13.62
C ASN A 264 -11.42 -1.89 14.76
N LEU A 265 -10.87 -2.14 15.95
CA LEU A 265 -11.08 -1.26 17.11
C LEU A 265 -9.77 -0.52 17.41
N PRO A 266 -9.81 0.73 17.91
CA PRO A 266 -8.60 1.50 18.21
C PRO A 266 -7.79 0.94 19.40
N ALA A 267 -8.34 -0.06 20.11
CA ALA A 267 -7.69 -0.81 21.16
C ALA A 267 -8.39 -2.15 21.36
N GLY A 268 -7.65 -3.16 21.80
CA GLY A 268 -8.19 -4.48 22.12
C GLY A 268 -7.10 -5.49 22.47
N PHE A 269 -7.33 -6.76 22.16
CA PHE A 269 -6.52 -7.88 22.62
C PHE A 269 -5.46 -8.33 21.62
N LEU A 270 -5.73 -8.19 20.33
CA LEU A 270 -4.87 -8.65 19.24
C LEU A 270 -4.69 -7.50 18.27
N GLN A 271 -3.54 -6.83 18.37
CA GLN A 271 -3.33 -5.50 17.78
C GLN A 271 -2.24 -5.50 16.72
N ASP A 272 -2.54 -4.81 15.63
CA ASP A 272 -1.56 -4.33 14.66
C ASP A 272 -1.29 -2.84 14.85
N TYR A 273 -0.07 -2.42 14.47
CA TYR A 273 0.39 -1.05 14.59
C TYR A 273 0.87 -0.52 13.25
N THR A 274 0.35 0.64 12.85
CA THR A 274 0.64 1.28 11.57
C THR A 274 1.06 2.73 11.79
N SER A 275 2.04 3.21 11.02
CA SER A 275 2.57 4.58 11.11
C SER A 275 3.24 5.01 9.81
N LYS A 276 3.54 6.32 9.68
CA LYS A 276 4.29 6.89 8.54
C LYS A 276 5.79 6.72 8.73
N GLY A 277 6.33 5.55 8.39
CA GLY A 277 7.75 5.25 8.40
C GLY A 277 8.43 5.52 7.07
N VAL A 278 8.70 4.45 6.31
CA VAL A 278 9.30 4.52 4.97
C VAL A 278 8.21 4.40 3.92
N LEU A 279 8.17 5.33 2.96
CA LEU A 279 7.23 5.27 1.85
C LEU A 279 7.77 4.30 0.79
N TRP A 280 6.91 3.38 0.37
CA TRP A 280 7.20 2.38 -0.66
C TRP A 280 6.25 2.56 -1.84
N ASP A 281 6.80 2.45 -3.04
CA ASP A 281 6.05 2.40 -4.29
C ASP A 281 6.16 1.00 -4.91
N PRO A 282 5.14 0.15 -4.75
CA PRO A 282 5.13 -1.22 -5.28
C PRO A 282 5.28 -1.28 -6.81
N THR A 283 4.92 -0.22 -7.54
CA THR A 283 4.98 -0.21 -9.00
C THR A 283 6.42 -0.16 -9.52
N LEU A 284 7.36 0.39 -8.75
CA LEU A 284 8.74 0.61 -9.20
C LEU A 284 9.58 -0.67 -9.26
N SER A 285 9.08 -1.77 -8.68
CA SER A 285 9.69 -3.09 -8.76
C SER A 285 8.66 -4.22 -8.65
N ALA A 286 7.89 -4.41 -9.71
CA ALA A 286 6.86 -5.44 -9.80
C ALA A 286 7.01 -6.34 -11.04
N TYR A 287 6.53 -7.57 -10.90
CA TYR A 287 6.10 -8.37 -12.05
C TYR A 287 4.68 -7.99 -12.45
N PHE A 288 4.35 -8.07 -13.73
CA PHE A 288 3.06 -7.65 -14.28
C PHE A 288 2.38 -8.80 -15.01
N TYR A 289 1.08 -8.94 -14.78
CA TYR A 289 0.29 -10.04 -15.34
C TYR A 289 -1.11 -9.60 -15.75
N ASN A 290 -1.59 -10.15 -16.86
CA ASN A 290 -3.03 -10.23 -17.13
C ASN A 290 -3.56 -11.56 -16.60
N PHE A 291 -4.68 -11.54 -15.91
CA PHE A 291 -5.37 -12.72 -15.41
C PHE A 291 -6.72 -12.84 -16.11
N ASN A 292 -6.97 -13.99 -16.73
CA ASN A 292 -8.26 -14.31 -17.30
C ASN A 292 -9.12 -15.03 -16.25
N GLY A 293 -10.11 -14.33 -15.71
CA GLY A 293 -11.01 -14.87 -14.70
C GLY A 293 -11.86 -16.07 -15.15
N THR A 294 -12.11 -16.23 -16.46
CA THR A 294 -12.93 -17.35 -16.98
C THR A 294 -12.14 -18.65 -17.03
N SER A 295 -10.92 -18.60 -17.54
CA SER A 295 -10.04 -19.79 -17.64
C SER A 295 -9.15 -19.99 -16.42
N SER A 296 -9.09 -19.01 -15.50
CA SER A 296 -8.14 -18.97 -14.38
C SER A 296 -6.69 -19.11 -14.86
N THR A 297 -6.32 -18.31 -15.85
CA THR A 297 -4.97 -18.34 -16.45
C THR A 297 -4.30 -16.97 -16.39
N PHE A 298 -2.98 -16.99 -16.28
CA PHE A 298 -2.12 -15.82 -16.31
C PHE A 298 -1.43 -15.69 -17.67
N GLU A 299 -1.32 -14.46 -18.14
CA GLU A 299 -0.48 -14.03 -19.25
C GLU A 299 0.62 -13.11 -18.70
N SER A 300 1.84 -13.36 -19.17
CA SER A 300 3.04 -12.63 -18.78
C SER A 300 3.07 -11.26 -19.49
N ILE A 301 3.35 -10.20 -18.73
CA ILE A 301 3.67 -8.87 -19.26
C ILE A 301 5.17 -8.64 -19.05
N GLU A 302 5.85 -8.14 -20.09
CA GLU A 302 7.29 -7.85 -20.10
C GLU A 302 8.20 -9.04 -19.68
N GLY A 303 7.76 -10.27 -19.94
CA GLY A 303 8.54 -11.47 -19.59
C GLY A 303 8.48 -11.82 -18.10
N SER A 304 7.45 -11.35 -17.38
CA SER A 304 7.19 -11.77 -16.00
C SER A 304 7.01 -13.30 -15.90
N PRO A 305 7.57 -13.95 -14.87
CA PRO A 305 7.61 -15.40 -14.79
C PRO A 305 6.25 -15.99 -14.42
N LEU A 306 5.86 -17.10 -15.04
CA LEU A 306 4.51 -17.66 -14.86
C LEU A 306 4.42 -18.71 -13.74
N GLY A 307 5.44 -19.55 -13.56
CA GLY A 307 5.39 -20.64 -12.58
C GLY A 307 5.08 -20.18 -11.15
N VAL A 308 5.56 -18.99 -10.78
CA VAL A 308 5.30 -18.36 -9.48
C VAL A 308 3.83 -18.04 -9.24
N MET A 309 3.08 -17.67 -10.29
CA MET A 309 1.64 -17.37 -10.20
C MET A 309 0.79 -18.64 -10.14
N TYR A 310 1.29 -19.76 -10.66
CA TYR A 310 0.59 -21.05 -10.66
C TYR A 310 0.98 -21.96 -9.49
N TYR A 311 2.02 -21.64 -8.72
CA TYR A 311 2.40 -22.43 -7.55
C TYR A 311 1.31 -22.39 -6.47
N ARG A 312 0.77 -23.58 -6.14
CA ARG A 312 -0.38 -23.74 -5.22
C ARG A 312 0.01 -23.98 -3.77
N GLY A 313 1.29 -24.22 -3.51
CA GLY A 313 1.78 -24.60 -2.20
C GLY A 313 1.93 -23.43 -1.24
N ARG A 314 2.66 -23.71 -0.16
CA ARG A 314 2.93 -22.76 0.93
C ARG A 314 4.26 -22.06 0.70
N TRP A 315 4.24 -20.75 0.88
CA TRP A 315 5.36 -19.84 0.70
C TRP A 315 6.25 -19.76 1.93
N GLY A 316 6.52 -20.89 2.58
CA GLY A 316 7.36 -20.94 3.76
C GLY A 316 7.36 -22.30 4.41
N ASP A 317 7.98 -22.38 5.58
CA ASP A 317 8.04 -23.57 6.40
C ASP A 317 6.64 -24.11 6.72
N GLN A 318 6.56 -25.43 6.88
CA GLN A 318 5.44 -26.06 7.57
C GLN A 318 5.55 -25.77 9.06
N GLN A 319 4.42 -25.50 9.71
CA GLN A 319 4.35 -25.32 11.16
C GLN A 319 5.17 -26.39 11.90
N TYR A 320 6.07 -25.95 12.76
CA TYR A 320 6.91 -26.85 13.53
C TYR A 320 6.08 -27.70 14.51
N PRO A 321 6.42 -28.99 14.71
CA PRO A 321 5.75 -29.84 15.69
C PRO A 321 5.88 -29.31 17.12
N ASP A 322 4.91 -29.66 17.97
CA ASP A 322 5.05 -29.43 19.41
C ASP A 322 6.25 -30.24 19.93
N GLY A 323 7.19 -29.55 20.59
CA GLY A 323 8.44 -30.14 21.09
C GLY A 323 9.65 -29.93 20.18
N ASP A 324 9.50 -29.33 19.00
CA ASP A 324 10.65 -28.79 18.25
C ASP A 324 11.32 -27.68 19.08
N GLN A 325 12.65 -27.64 19.11
CA GLN A 325 13.41 -26.66 19.91
C GLN A 325 13.11 -25.21 19.51
N ARG A 326 12.72 -24.98 18.25
CA ARG A 326 12.36 -23.67 17.71
C ARG A 326 10.92 -23.29 18.04
N GLN A 327 10.10 -24.23 18.50
CA GLN A 327 8.68 -24.06 18.75
C GLN A 327 8.41 -24.08 20.27
N PRO A 328 8.27 -22.90 20.91
CA PRO A 328 7.80 -22.82 22.28
C PRO A 328 6.44 -23.52 22.45
N ALA A 329 6.17 -23.94 23.69
CA ALA A 329 4.90 -24.55 24.05
C ALA A 329 3.72 -23.65 23.62
N PRO A 330 2.64 -24.22 23.05
CA PRO A 330 1.50 -23.43 22.59
C PRO A 330 0.91 -22.57 23.71
N PHE A 331 0.58 -21.32 23.37
CA PHE A 331 -0.06 -20.38 24.29
C PHE A 331 -1.54 -20.27 23.96
N PHE A 332 -2.40 -20.81 24.82
CA PHE A 332 -3.85 -20.93 24.56
C PHE A 332 -4.19 -21.63 23.22
N GLY A 333 -3.35 -22.57 22.79
CA GLY A 333 -3.51 -23.30 21.53
C GLY A 333 -2.89 -22.60 20.30
N PHE A 334 -2.47 -21.34 20.44
CA PHE A 334 -1.72 -20.62 19.41
C PHE A 334 -0.23 -20.95 19.48
N ARG A 335 0.46 -20.89 18.34
CA ARG A 335 1.88 -21.21 18.23
C ARG A 335 2.67 -20.00 17.79
N LYS A 336 3.94 -19.96 18.22
CA LYS A 336 4.93 -19.00 17.72
C LYS A 336 5.08 -19.10 16.21
N PHE A 337 5.61 -20.21 15.68
CA PHE A 337 5.70 -20.42 14.24
C PHE A 337 4.47 -21.14 13.70
N VAL A 338 3.93 -20.66 12.59
CA VAL A 338 2.83 -21.27 11.84
C VAL A 338 3.25 -21.54 10.40
N SER A 339 2.39 -22.22 9.64
CA SER A 339 2.69 -22.53 8.24
C SER A 339 2.68 -21.27 7.38
N GLY A 340 3.61 -21.15 6.45
CA GLY A 340 3.60 -20.09 5.44
C GLY A 340 2.28 -20.03 4.65
N PRO A 341 1.90 -18.87 4.11
CA PRO A 341 0.64 -18.68 3.41
C PRO A 341 0.66 -19.28 2.01
N THR A 342 -0.50 -19.35 1.36
CA THR A 342 -0.61 -19.62 -0.07
C THR A 342 -0.29 -18.36 -0.88
N GLY A 343 0.11 -18.55 -2.14
CA GLY A 343 0.46 -17.45 -3.04
C GLY A 343 -0.73 -16.77 -3.73
N PRO A 344 -0.47 -15.89 -4.71
CA PRO A 344 -1.49 -15.11 -5.43
C PRO A 344 -2.62 -15.95 -6.06
N TRP A 345 -2.34 -17.18 -6.48
CA TRP A 345 -3.33 -18.12 -7.04
C TRP A 345 -4.58 -18.27 -6.14
N ASP A 346 -4.40 -18.25 -4.83
CA ASP A 346 -5.44 -18.53 -3.84
C ASP A 346 -6.18 -17.26 -3.37
N LYS A 347 -5.85 -16.09 -3.92
CA LYS A 347 -6.41 -14.78 -3.49
C LYS A 347 -7.74 -14.42 -4.19
N GLN A 348 -8.44 -15.41 -4.74
CA GLN A 348 -9.74 -15.28 -5.42
C GLN A 348 -9.76 -14.17 -6.49
N LEU A 349 -8.83 -14.20 -7.44
CA LEU A 349 -8.61 -13.12 -8.43
C LEU A 349 -9.83 -12.81 -9.34
N ASN A 350 -10.82 -13.71 -9.41
CA ASN A 350 -12.09 -13.49 -10.11
C ASN A 350 -13.31 -13.27 -9.17
N ARG A 351 -13.09 -12.90 -7.91
CA ARG A 351 -14.17 -12.73 -6.92
C ARG A 351 -15.24 -11.73 -7.36
N THR A 352 -16.51 -12.03 -7.14
CA THR A 352 -17.65 -11.21 -7.59
C THR A 352 -17.66 -9.83 -6.92
N ARG A 353 -17.39 -9.77 -5.61
CA ARG A 353 -17.37 -8.53 -4.82
C ARG A 353 -15.93 -8.06 -4.61
N ILE A 354 -15.76 -6.85 -4.08
CA ILE A 354 -14.44 -6.34 -3.69
C ILE A 354 -13.85 -7.13 -2.52
N CYS A 355 -14.69 -7.72 -1.65
CA CYS A 355 -14.27 -8.62 -0.58
C CYS A 355 -14.23 -10.08 -1.06
N PRO A 356 -13.40 -10.96 -0.45
CA PRO A 356 -13.42 -12.39 -0.70
C PRO A 356 -14.80 -13.02 -0.46
N ASP A 357 -15.07 -14.13 -1.15
CA ASP A 357 -16.21 -14.99 -0.87
C ASP A 357 -15.83 -16.04 0.17
N ASN A 358 -16.10 -15.73 1.44
CA ASN A 358 -15.74 -16.54 2.61
C ASN A 358 -16.88 -16.62 3.65
N GLY A 359 -18.10 -16.26 3.26
CA GLY A 359 -19.26 -16.22 4.16
C GLY A 359 -19.34 -14.98 5.07
N ILE A 360 -18.33 -14.11 5.06
CA ILE A 360 -18.35 -12.84 5.78
C ILE A 360 -19.07 -11.78 4.92
N LEU A 361 -19.80 -10.89 5.58
CA LEU A 361 -20.54 -9.82 4.90
C LEU A 361 -19.55 -8.81 4.29
N CYS A 362 -19.62 -8.60 2.98
CA CYS A 362 -18.79 -7.59 2.33
C CYS A 362 -19.33 -6.19 2.62
N ILE A 363 -18.65 -5.46 3.50
CA ILE A 363 -18.98 -4.09 3.88
C ILE A 363 -18.02 -3.13 3.18
N ILE A 364 -18.57 -2.22 2.38
CA ILE A 364 -17.82 -1.15 1.71
C ILE A 364 -18.07 0.15 2.49
N ARG A 365 -17.02 0.66 3.14
CA ARG A 365 -17.11 1.86 3.98
C ARG A 365 -16.96 3.14 3.16
N GLU A 366 -17.76 4.16 3.46
CA GLU A 366 -17.68 5.48 2.82
C GLU A 366 -16.89 6.52 3.64
N THR A 367 -16.51 6.17 4.86
CA THR A 367 -15.75 7.01 5.77
C THR A 367 -14.60 6.21 6.37
N LEU A 368 -13.48 6.89 6.61
CA LEU A 368 -12.37 6.32 7.35
C LEU A 368 -12.72 6.24 8.84
N GLY A 369 -12.32 5.13 9.44
CA GLY A 369 -12.34 4.86 10.86
C GLY A 369 -11.63 3.53 11.09
N PRO A 370 -11.18 3.26 12.33
CA PRO A 370 -11.07 1.88 12.78
C PRO A 370 -12.40 1.15 12.49
#